data_AF-A0A1B9JWE1-F1
#
_entry.id   AF-A0A1B9JWE1-F1
#
_cell.length_a   1.000
_cell.length_b   1.000
_cell.length_c   1.000
_cell.angle_alpha   90.00
_cell.angle_beta   90.00
_cell.angle_gamma   90.00
#
_symmetry.space_group_name_H-M   'P 1'
#
loop_
_entity.id
_entity.type
_entity.pdbx_description
1 polymer ?
#
loop_
_entity_poly.entity_id
_entity_poly.type
_entity_poly.pdbx_seq_one_letter_code
_entity_poly.pdbx_strand_id
1 'polypeptide(L)' 'MLSVHGHEVLHMMDGNNYTESSLLQAIEQRFGKDAKFHTCSKSDMNAQQLINFLKERGKFKPAVSNETKFTVDTKKICNH' A
#
# COMPACT_ATOMS: atom_id res chain seq x y z
N MET A 1 4.01 -9.49 -17.89
CA MET A 1 5.08 -8.84 -17.11
C MET A 1 4.49 -8.50 -15.75
N LEU A 2 4.90 -9.25 -14.71
CA LEU A 2 4.20 -9.39 -13.42
C LEU A 2 4.52 -8.24 -12.48
N SER A 3 3.99 -7.05 -12.73
CA SER A 3 4.07 -5.94 -11.77
C SER A 3 2.67 -5.62 -11.25
N VAL A 4 2.54 -5.57 -9.93
CA VAL A 4 1.29 -5.27 -9.24
C VAL A 4 1.13 -3.76 -9.19
N HIS A 5 -0.01 -3.26 -9.66
CA HIS A 5 -0.30 -1.85 -9.52
C HIS A 5 -0.53 -1.54 -8.04
N GLY A 6 0.09 -0.49 -7.51
CA GLY A 6 -0.10 -0.01 -6.14
C GLY A 6 -1.58 0.15 -5.76
N HIS A 7 -2.48 0.40 -6.72
CA HIS A 7 -3.92 0.40 -6.49
C HIS A 7 -4.47 -0.91 -5.94
N GLU A 8 -3.97 -2.08 -6.35
CA GLU A 8 -4.41 -3.37 -5.80
C GLU A 8 -4.10 -3.48 -4.30
N VAL A 9 -2.94 -2.98 -3.88
CA VAL A 9 -2.56 -2.91 -2.47
C VAL A 9 -3.48 -1.94 -1.72
N LEU A 10 -3.86 -0.82 -2.34
CA LEU A 10 -4.78 0.12 -1.72
C LEU A 10 -6.20 -0.44 -1.59
N HIS A 11 -6.70 -1.17 -2.58
CA HIS A 11 -7.98 -1.88 -2.48
C HIS A 11 -7.96 -2.95 -1.38
N MET A 12 -6.84 -3.67 -1.23
CA MET A 12 -6.67 -4.60 -0.12
C MET A 12 -6.71 -3.90 1.24
N MET A 13 -6.21 -2.67 1.32
CA MET A 13 -6.23 -1.86 2.54
C MET A 13 -7.58 -1.21 2.83
N ASP A 14 -8.48 -1.11 1.85
CA ASP A 14 -9.80 -0.52 2.05
C ASP A 14 -10.61 -1.33 3.08
N GLY A 15 -11.22 -0.63 4.03
CA GLY A 15 -11.96 -1.25 5.13
C GLY A 15 -11.09 -1.92 6.22
N ASN A 16 -9.77 -1.93 6.08
CA ASN A 16 -8.86 -2.54 7.05
C ASN A 16 -7.83 -1.53 7.60
N ASN A 17 -7.31 -1.82 8.80
CA ASN A 17 -6.30 -1.00 9.47
C ASN A 17 -5.03 -1.84 9.68
N TYR A 18 -3.90 -1.36 9.17
CA TYR A 18 -2.63 -2.05 9.25
C TYR A 18 -1.57 -1.22 9.96
N THR A 19 -0.55 -1.90 10.46
CA THR A 19 0.73 -1.29 10.84
C THR A 19 1.73 -1.48 9.70
N GLU A 20 2.90 -0.81 9.73
CA GLU A 20 3.88 -0.90 8.64
C GLU A 20 4.34 -2.34 8.46
N SER A 21 4.61 -3.04 9.57
CA SER A 21 4.99 -4.45 9.59
C SER A 21 3.85 -5.37 9.12
N SER A 22 2.62 -5.16 9.61
CA SER A 22 1.49 -6.02 9.24
C SER A 22 1.10 -5.84 7.78
N LEU A 23 1.15 -4.61 7.25
CA LEU A 23 0.91 -4.33 5.84
C LEU A 23 1.97 -4.99 4.97
N LEU A 24 3.25 -4.86 5.33
CA LEU A 24 4.35 -5.49 4.60
C LEU A 24 4.14 -7.00 4.50
N GLN A 25 3.89 -7.66 5.63
CA GLN A 25 3.62 -9.11 5.65
C GLN A 25 2.38 -9.47 4.85
N ALA A 26 1.31 -8.69 4.94
CA ALA A 26 0.07 -8.95 4.22
C ALA A 26 0.29 -8.83 2.70
N ILE A 27 1.08 -7.85 2.25
CA ILE A 27 1.48 -7.69 0.85
C ILE A 27 2.34 -8.88 0.40
N GLU A 28 3.36 -9.25 1.18
CA GLU A 28 4.22 -10.40 0.87
C GLU A 28 3.44 -11.72 0.81
N GLN A 29 2.43 -11.91 1.67
CA GLN A 29 1.57 -13.09 1.66
C GLN A 29 0.57 -13.10 0.49
N ARG A 30 0.02 -11.93 0.14
CA ARG A 30 -1.01 -11.83 -0.90
C ARG A 30 -0.45 -11.82 -2.31
N PHE A 31 0.63 -11.08 -2.51
CA PHE A 31 1.24 -10.87 -3.83
C PHE A 31 2.55 -11.65 -4.01
N GLY A 32 3.20 -12.05 -2.91
CA GLY A 32 4.49 -12.71 -2.92
C GLY A 32 5.62 -11.78 -2.46
N LYS A 33 6.62 -12.34 -1.77
CA LYS A 33 7.79 -11.60 -1.30
C LYS A 33 8.64 -11.01 -2.43
N ASP A 34 8.64 -11.66 -3.58
CA ASP A 34 9.33 -11.22 -4.80
C ASP A 34 8.46 -10.35 -5.72
N ALA A 35 7.23 -10.01 -5.28
CA ALA A 35 6.34 -9.17 -6.07
C ALA A 35 6.94 -7.77 -6.30
N LYS A 36 6.88 -7.35 -7.56
CA LYS A 36 7.26 -6.00 -7.97
C LYS A 36 6.02 -5.13 -8.05
N PHE A 37 6.12 -3.92 -7.53
CA PHE A 37 5.04 -2.95 -7.49
C PHE A 37 5.36 -1.77 -8.38
N HIS A 38 4.34 -1.26 -9.04
CA HIS A 38 4.42 -0.02 -9.79
C HIS A 38 3.22 0.86 -9.50
N THR A 39 3.42 2.15 -9.68
CA THR A 39 2.43 3.21 -9.54
C THR A 39 2.46 4.03 -10.82
N CYS A 40 1.44 4.86 -11.06
CA CYS A 40 1.37 5.71 -12.25
C CYS A 40 2.62 6.59 -12.47
N SER A 41 3.40 6.88 -11.42
CA SER A 41 4.58 7.76 -11.49
C SER A 41 5.90 7.05 -11.21
N LYS A 42 5.90 5.82 -10.68
CA LYS A 42 7.12 5.11 -10.26
C LYS A 42 6.93 3.60 -10.37
N SER A 43 7.88 2.90 -10.96
CA SER A 43 7.88 1.44 -11.17
C SER A 43 9.03 0.76 -10.41
N ASP A 44 9.07 -0.57 -10.44
CA ASP A 44 10.16 -1.40 -9.89
C ASP A 44 10.38 -1.30 -8.37
N MET A 45 9.29 -1.12 -7.61
CA MET A 45 9.34 -1.04 -6.16
C MET A 45 9.09 -2.40 -5.51
N ASN A 46 9.70 -2.65 -4.35
CA ASN A 46 9.29 -3.74 -3.47
C ASN A 46 8.16 -3.27 -2.53
N ALA A 47 7.56 -4.18 -1.78
CA ALA A 47 6.46 -3.88 -0.86
C ALA A 47 6.82 -2.73 0.11
N GLN A 48 8.02 -2.74 0.69
CA GLN A 48 8.48 -1.70 1.62
C GLN A 48 8.63 -0.33 0.95
N GLN A 49 9.19 -0.29 -0.26
CA GLN A 49 9.32 0.94 -1.04
C GLN A 49 7.95 1.49 -1.46
N LEU A 50 7.01 0.62 -1.80
CA LEU A 50 5.63 1.02 -2.08
C LEU A 50 4.99 1.67 -0.85
N ILE A 51 5.11 1.06 0.33
CA ILE A 51 4.58 1.60 1.59
C ILE A 51 5.17 2.98 1.86
N ASN A 52 6.50 3.13 1.80
CA ASN A 52 7.15 4.43 2.01
C ASN A 52 6.67 5.46 0.99
N PHE A 53 6.58 5.09 -0.30
CA PHE A 53 6.11 6.00 -1.35
C PHE A 53 4.67 6.47 -1.11
N LEU A 54 3.77 5.57 -0.68
CA LEU A 54 2.38 5.91 -0.35
C LEU A 54 2.30 6.81 0.89
N LYS A 55 3.16 6.57 1.88
CA LYS A 55 3.30 7.38 3.10
C LYS A 55 3.76 8.81 2.74
N GLU A 56 4.81 8.94 1.95
CA GLU A 56 5.34 10.23 1.46
C GLU A 56 4.32 11.01 0.62
N ARG A 57 3.51 10.30 -0.18
CA ARG A 57 2.43 10.91 -0.98
C ARG A 57 1.21 11.33 -0.14
N GLY A 58 1.20 11.07 1.17
CA GLY A 58 0.05 11.36 2.04
C GLY A 58 -1.20 10.57 1.67
N LYS A 59 -1.01 9.34 1.15
CA LYS A 59 -2.09 8.39 0.85
C LYS A 59 -2.50 7.59 2.08
N PHE A 60 -1.63 7.48 3.09
CA PHE A 60 -1.97 6.89 4.37
C PHE A 60 -2.51 7.95 5.33
N LYS A 61 -3.58 7.58 6.05
CA LYS A 61 -4.16 8.37 7.13
C LYS A 61 -4.11 7.56 8.43
N PRO A 62 -3.82 8.19 9.58
CA PRO A 62 -3.86 7.51 10.87
C PRO A 62 -5.27 6.93 11.10
N ALA A 63 -5.32 5.69 11.56
CA ALA A 63 -6.58 5.06 11.94
C ALA A 63 -7.10 5.75 13.21
N VAL A 64 -8.36 6.19 13.18
CA VAL A 64 -8.99 7.00 14.24
C VAL A 64 -8.97 6.30 15.62
N SER A 65 -8.74 4.98 15.66
CA SER A 65 -8.84 4.16 16.86
C SER A 65 -7.50 3.76 17.50
N ASN A 66 -6.34 3.96 16.84
CA ASN A 66 -5.03 3.60 17.40
C ASN A 66 -3.92 4.39 16.71
N GLU A 67 -3.07 5.07 17.49
CA GLU A 67 -1.96 5.90 16.99
C GLU A 67 -0.95 5.13 16.11
N THR A 68 -0.86 3.81 16.26
CA THR A 68 0.08 2.94 15.53
C THR A 68 -0.47 2.35 14.24
N LYS A 69 -1.78 2.40 14.02
CA LYS A 69 -2.43 1.84 12.82
C LYS A 69 -2.72 2.95 11.83
N PHE A 70 -2.58 2.63 10.55
CA PHE A 70 -2.98 3.50 9.45
C PHE A 70 -3.86 2.73 8.48
N THR A 71 -4.62 3.50 7.73
CA THR A 71 -5.43 3.03 6.63
C THR A 71 -5.15 3.89 5.40
N VAL A 72 -5.60 3.44 4.23
CA VAL A 72 -5.47 4.22 3.00
C VAL A 72 -6.64 5.19 2.87
N ASP A 73 -6.36 6.37 2.32
CA ASP A 73 -7.41 7.23 1.80
C ASP A 73 -7.81 6.81 0.39
N THR A 74 -8.80 5.92 0.28
CA THR A 74 -9.31 5.42 -0.99
C THR A 74 -9.88 6.51 -1.89
N LYS A 75 -10.26 7.67 -1.33
CA LYS A 75 -10.66 8.85 -2.12
C LYS A 75 -9.52 9.48 -2.91
N LYS A 76 -8.26 9.14 -2.58
CA LYS A 76 -7.07 9.60 -3.29
C LYS A 76 -6.54 8.56 -4.28
N ILE A 77 -7.26 7.46 -4.52
CA ILE A 77 -6.93 6.48 -5.56
C ILE A 77 -7.27 7.10 -6.92
N CYS A 78 -6.28 7.21 -7.80
CA CYS A 78 -6.51 7.64 -9.17
C CYS A 78 -7.31 6.57 -9.93
N ASN A 79 -8.44 6.94 -10.56
CA ASN A 79 -9.27 6.04 -11.38
C ASN A 79 -8.77 5.90 -12.83
N HIS A 80 -7.46 5.88 -13.05
CA HIS A 80 -6.89 5.93 -14.40
C HIS A 80 -6.83 4.55 -15.05
#